data_AF-T1JAE7-F1
#
_entry.id   AF-T1JAE7-F1
#
_cell.length_a   1.000
_cell.length_b   1.000
_cell.length_c   1.000
_cell.angle_alpha   90.00
_cell.angle_beta   90.00
_cell.angle_gamma   90.00
#
_symmetry.space_group_name_H-M   'P 1'
#
loop_
_entity.id
_entity.type
_entity.pdbx_description
1 polymer ?
#
loop_
_entity_poly.entity_id
_entity_poly.type
_entity_poly.pdbx_seq_one_letter_code
_entity_poly.pdbx_strand_id
1 'polypeptide(L)'
;MISHRITSLAVAALCCIAFAASTPISTTFSTSTPIVSTQPEPPCRPPVADSDVLLYQSFESMQKWADNKLAAKYEDVKQGAAQEMTKFQETIHEQTKQQLKSFQQAVNEEKREILQKFSQSQETITSNLDAMKTEMNQLRAQLSELMSNVGGHRVNEFKDQIRNGLKEQNQQIQHQATIIQDVNNRLSQCVTDIKVSASESVVIWKGPGYGDEANRGYVLTGVVNFNRDKYVDSANRRQVLFLKNNAWTPLHE
;
A
#
# COMPACT_ATOMS: atom_id res chain seq x y z
N MET A 1 -5.56 21.94 18.21
CA MET A 1 -6.18 23.29 18.32
C MET A 1 -7.43 23.36 19.21
N ILE A 2 -7.85 22.28 19.88
CA ILE A 2 -9.09 22.24 20.71
C ILE A 2 -8.84 22.65 22.18
N SER A 3 -7.59 22.52 22.67
CA SER A 3 -7.25 22.84 24.07
C SER A 3 -7.28 24.33 24.42
N HIS A 4 -7.19 25.24 23.44
CA HIS A 4 -7.16 26.69 23.69
C HIS A 4 -8.52 27.36 23.85
N ARG A 5 -9.64 26.70 23.51
CA ARG A 5 -10.97 27.35 23.61
C ARG A 5 -11.67 27.11 24.95
N ILE A 6 -11.38 26.01 25.63
CA ILE A 6 -12.00 25.69 26.94
C ILE A 6 -11.38 26.53 28.07
N THR A 7 -10.11 26.88 27.97
CA THR A 7 -9.42 27.76 28.95
C THR A 7 -9.91 29.21 28.89
N SER A 8 -10.43 29.68 27.75
CA SER A 8 -10.88 31.07 27.60
C SER A 8 -12.25 31.36 28.24
N LEU A 9 -13.15 30.36 28.35
CA LEU A 9 -14.45 30.57 29.00
C LEU A 9 -14.36 30.50 30.53
N ALA A 10 -13.44 29.71 31.09
CA ALA A 10 -13.26 29.62 32.53
C ALA A 10 -12.66 30.90 33.15
N VAL A 11 -11.83 31.64 32.40
CA VAL A 11 -11.22 32.90 32.88
C VAL A 11 -12.22 34.07 32.83
N ALA A 12 -13.18 34.07 31.91
CA ALA A 12 -14.20 35.11 31.83
C ALA A 12 -15.24 35.03 32.97
N ALA A 13 -15.48 33.84 33.54
CA ALA A 13 -16.44 33.65 34.63
C ALA A 13 -15.92 34.08 36.02
N LEU A 14 -14.60 34.25 36.19
CA LEU A 14 -13.98 34.62 37.47
C LEU A 14 -13.74 36.13 37.64
N CYS A 15 -13.90 36.94 36.59
CA CYS A 15 -13.67 38.40 36.66
C CYS A 15 -14.90 39.24 37.04
N CYS A 16 -16.11 38.67 37.11
CA CYS A 16 -17.34 39.43 37.37
C CYS A 16 -17.78 39.48 38.86
N ILE A 17 -16.98 38.97 39.80
CA ILE A 17 -17.37 38.90 41.23
C ILE A 17 -16.77 40.04 42.09
N ALA A 18 -15.94 40.92 41.54
CA ALA A 18 -15.29 41.98 42.31
C ALA A 18 -15.57 43.36 41.75
N PHE A 19 -16.75 43.95 41.99
CA PHE A 19 -16.94 45.40 42.08
C PHE A 19 -18.40 45.73 42.43
N ALA A 20 -18.67 46.09 43.70
CA ALA A 20 -19.68 47.07 44.15
C ALA A 20 -19.99 46.88 45.65
N ALA A 21 -19.06 47.28 46.52
CA ALA A 21 -19.34 47.51 47.93
C ALA A 21 -18.51 48.70 48.41
N SER A 22 -19.03 49.91 48.18
CA SER A 22 -18.59 51.12 48.88
C SER A 22 -19.56 52.28 48.61
N THR A 23 -20.65 52.34 49.38
CA THR A 23 -21.36 53.60 49.59
C THR A 23 -20.82 54.26 50.86
N PRO A 24 -20.30 55.50 50.80
CA PRO A 24 -19.91 56.21 52.01
C PRO A 24 -21.15 56.75 52.72
N ILE A 25 -21.30 56.35 53.98
CA ILE A 25 -22.24 56.93 54.94
C ILE A 25 -21.81 58.38 55.19
N SER A 26 -22.60 59.35 54.73
CA SER A 26 -22.47 60.75 55.15
C SER A 26 -23.33 60.98 56.39
N THR A 27 -22.70 60.87 57.55
CA THR A 27 -23.23 61.33 58.84
C THR A 27 -23.03 62.84 58.95
N THR A 28 -24.10 63.62 58.81
CA THR A 28 -24.12 65.01 59.25
C THR A 28 -24.89 65.11 60.57
N PHE A 29 -24.14 65.17 61.66
CA PHE A 29 -24.59 65.69 62.96
C PHE A 29 -24.84 67.20 62.80
N SER A 30 -26.06 67.66 63.09
CA SER A 30 -26.33 69.09 63.32
C SER A 30 -26.53 69.33 64.81
N THR A 31 -25.66 70.18 65.31
CA THR A 31 -25.48 70.66 66.67
C THR A 31 -26.65 71.52 67.15
N SER A 32 -27.06 71.27 68.39
CA SER A 32 -28.01 72.05 69.17
C SER A 32 -27.45 73.44 69.52
N THR A 33 -28.21 74.49 69.22
CA THR A 33 -28.03 75.84 69.79
C THR A 33 -28.83 75.96 71.10
N PRO A 34 -28.26 76.58 72.16
CA PRO A 34 -28.97 76.82 73.41
C PRO A 34 -29.83 78.08 73.29
N ILE A 35 -31.11 78.00 73.66
CA ILE A 35 -31.95 79.20 73.81
C ILE A 35 -31.97 79.59 75.28
N VAL A 36 -31.38 80.75 75.53
CA VAL A 36 -31.33 81.50 76.77
C VAL A 36 -32.72 81.99 77.15
N SER A 37 -33.06 81.75 78.41
CA SER A 37 -34.25 82.26 79.10
C SER A 37 -34.08 83.74 79.45
N THR A 38 -35.02 84.58 79.03
CA THR A 38 -35.27 85.90 79.64
C THR A 38 -36.76 86.09 79.85
N GLN A 39 -37.18 85.84 81.08
CA GLN A 39 -38.47 86.13 81.68
C GLN A 39 -38.62 87.66 81.88
N PRO A 40 -39.84 88.20 81.74
CA PRO A 40 -40.36 89.07 82.79
C PRO A 40 -41.76 88.63 83.24
N GLU A 41 -41.99 88.71 84.55
CA GLU A 41 -43.18 88.26 85.27
C GLU A 41 -44.06 89.48 85.69
N PRO A 42 -45.25 89.31 86.30
CA PRO A 42 -46.57 89.20 85.67
C PRO A 42 -47.54 90.34 86.14
N PRO A 43 -48.87 90.29 85.90
CA PRO A 43 -49.72 89.64 86.92
C PRO A 43 -51.05 89.02 86.43
N CYS A 44 -51.64 88.25 87.36
CA CYS A 44 -53.01 87.74 87.44
C CYS A 44 -53.31 86.35 86.82
N ARG A 45 -53.01 85.36 87.67
CA ARG A 45 -53.53 83.97 87.78
C ARG A 45 -55.02 83.85 87.42
N PRO A 46 -55.47 82.66 86.95
CA PRO A 46 -55.98 81.67 87.90
C PRO A 46 -55.55 80.22 87.53
N PRO A 47 -56.17 79.16 88.09
CA PRO A 47 -55.57 78.28 89.08
C PRO A 47 -54.97 76.97 88.51
N VAL A 48 -53.87 76.55 89.14
CA VAL A 48 -53.36 75.20 89.38
C VAL A 48 -54.00 74.05 88.56
N ALA A 49 -53.28 73.62 87.52
CA ALA A 49 -53.30 72.25 87.02
C ALA A 49 -51.91 71.90 86.43
N ASP A 50 -51.13 71.14 87.20
CA ASP A 50 -50.17 70.11 86.76
C ASP A 50 -49.30 70.39 85.49
N SER A 51 -48.42 71.38 85.57
CA SER A 51 -47.42 71.69 84.51
C SER A 51 -46.52 70.50 84.16
N ASP A 52 -46.24 69.63 85.12
CA ASP A 52 -45.40 68.43 84.92
C ASP A 52 -46.14 67.37 84.08
N VAL A 53 -47.47 67.32 84.15
CA VAL A 53 -48.30 66.39 83.36
C VAL A 53 -48.35 66.82 81.89
N LEU A 54 -48.43 68.12 81.61
CA LEU A 54 -48.41 68.64 80.24
C LEU A 54 -47.05 68.42 79.57
N LEU A 55 -45.95 68.56 80.33
CA LEU A 55 -44.60 68.27 79.84
C LEU A 55 -44.46 66.76 79.55
N TYR A 56 -44.93 65.89 80.45
CA TYR A 56 -44.94 64.44 80.25
C TYR A 56 -45.77 64.02 79.02
N GLN A 57 -46.95 64.61 78.83
CA GLN A 57 -47.81 64.35 77.67
C GLN A 57 -47.16 64.78 76.35
N SER A 58 -46.38 65.86 76.36
CA SER A 58 -45.61 66.30 75.19
C SER A 58 -44.47 65.31 74.87
N PHE A 59 -43.74 64.83 75.86
CA PHE A 59 -42.70 63.81 75.66
C PHE A 59 -43.28 62.49 75.15
N GLU A 60 -44.39 62.02 75.71
CA GLU A 60 -45.14 60.85 75.23
C GLU A 60 -45.58 61.00 73.77
N SER A 61 -46.08 62.19 73.39
CA SER A 61 -46.51 62.47 72.02
C SER A 61 -45.35 62.51 71.04
N MET A 62 -44.22 63.11 71.43
CA MET A 62 -42.99 63.10 70.63
C MET A 62 -42.40 61.70 70.50
N GLN A 63 -42.43 60.90 71.57
CA GLN A 63 -41.98 59.51 71.57
C GLN A 63 -42.84 58.66 70.64
N LYS A 64 -44.18 58.74 70.75
CA LYS A 64 -45.09 58.06 69.82
C LYS A 64 -44.90 58.50 68.37
N TRP A 65 -44.67 59.79 68.12
CA TRP A 65 -44.38 60.27 66.78
C TRP A 65 -43.07 59.71 66.24
N ALA A 66 -42.02 59.69 67.07
CA ALA A 66 -40.71 59.14 66.72
C ALA A 66 -40.81 57.64 66.43
N ASP A 67 -41.47 56.87 67.30
CA ASP A 67 -41.71 55.43 67.15
C ASP A 67 -42.52 55.13 65.89
N ASN A 68 -43.60 55.88 65.64
CA ASN A 68 -44.41 55.73 64.41
C ASN A 68 -43.60 56.06 63.16
N LYS A 69 -42.74 57.09 63.19
CA LYS A 69 -41.91 57.48 62.04
C LYS A 69 -40.78 56.50 61.78
N LEU A 70 -40.21 55.91 62.84
CA LEU A 70 -39.24 54.82 62.76
C LEU A 70 -39.88 53.55 62.20
N ALA A 71 -41.07 53.17 62.69
CA ALA A 71 -41.82 52.03 62.19
C ALA A 71 -42.18 52.19 60.71
N ALA A 72 -42.64 53.38 60.30
CA ALA A 72 -42.94 53.68 58.90
C ALA A 72 -41.70 53.58 58.00
N LYS A 73 -40.55 54.15 58.42
CA LYS A 73 -39.29 54.01 57.68
C LYS A 73 -38.78 52.58 57.64
N TYR A 74 -38.94 51.83 58.73
CA TYR A 74 -38.53 50.43 58.79
C TYR A 74 -39.33 49.57 57.82
N GLU A 75 -40.66 49.73 57.78
CA GLU A 75 -41.49 49.00 56.82
C GLU A 75 -41.23 49.42 55.36
N ASP A 76 -40.96 50.70 55.09
CA ASP A 76 -40.57 51.17 53.74
C ASP A 76 -39.25 50.53 53.27
N VAL A 77 -38.21 50.55 54.11
CA VAL A 77 -36.92 49.92 53.82
C VAL A 77 -37.07 48.41 53.63
N LYS A 78 -37.88 47.75 54.47
CA LYS A 78 -38.15 46.32 54.39
C LYS A 78 -38.90 45.95 53.11
N GLN A 79 -39.89 46.75 52.71
CA GLN A 79 -40.60 46.57 51.44
C GLN A 79 -39.68 46.80 50.24
N GLY A 80 -38.85 47.84 50.27
CA GLY A 80 -37.85 48.10 49.23
C GLY A 80 -36.84 46.95 49.08
N ALA A 81 -36.31 46.44 50.20
CA ALA A 81 -35.41 45.29 50.21
C ALA A 81 -36.07 44.02 49.68
N ALA A 82 -37.34 43.78 50.00
CA ALA A 82 -38.09 42.63 49.50
C ALA A 82 -38.37 42.72 47.98
N GLN A 83 -38.64 43.92 47.47
CA GLN A 83 -38.83 44.16 46.03
C GLN A 83 -37.52 43.93 45.25
N GLU A 84 -36.40 44.49 45.72
CA GLU A 84 -35.09 44.27 45.10
C GLU A 84 -34.67 42.81 45.13
N MET A 85 -34.95 42.10 46.23
CA MET A 85 -34.68 40.66 46.33
C MET A 85 -35.51 39.85 45.33
N THR A 86 -36.80 40.20 45.17
CA THR A 86 -37.68 39.55 44.19
C THR A 86 -37.16 39.77 42.76
N LYS A 87 -36.81 41.02 42.43
CA LYS A 87 -36.26 41.38 41.12
C LYS A 87 -34.92 40.68 40.85
N PHE A 88 -34.07 40.56 41.87
CA PHE A 88 -32.81 39.83 41.79
C PHE A 88 -33.05 38.34 41.52
N GLN A 89 -33.98 37.71 42.23
CA GLN A 89 -34.35 36.30 42.01
C GLN A 89 -34.89 36.06 40.59
N GLU A 90 -35.78 36.93 40.10
CA GLU A 90 -36.31 36.87 38.74
C GLU A 90 -35.19 37.00 37.69
N THR A 91 -34.24 37.92 37.91
CA THR A 91 -33.10 38.13 37.01
C THR A 91 -32.21 36.90 36.97
N ILE A 92 -31.88 36.29 38.12
CA ILE A 92 -31.10 35.04 38.17
C ILE A 92 -31.85 33.92 37.46
N HIS A 93 -33.16 33.79 37.69
CA HIS A 93 -33.96 32.73 37.09
C HIS A 93 -33.97 32.85 35.57
N GLU A 94 -34.19 34.04 35.04
CA GLU A 94 -34.23 34.27 33.60
C GLU A 94 -32.84 34.12 32.96
N GLN A 95 -31.77 34.61 33.60
CA GLN A 95 -30.40 34.38 33.13
C GLN A 95 -30.04 32.89 33.12
N THR A 96 -30.39 32.15 34.17
CA THR A 96 -30.14 30.70 34.26
C THR A 96 -30.89 29.96 33.16
N LYS A 97 -32.15 30.33 32.90
CA LYS A 97 -32.96 29.76 31.82
C LYS A 97 -32.36 30.04 30.44
N GLN A 98 -31.87 31.25 30.21
CA GLN A 98 -31.18 31.61 28.96
C GLN A 98 -29.87 30.85 28.78
N GLN A 99 -29.06 30.74 29.84
CA GLN A 99 -27.82 29.94 29.82
C GLN A 99 -28.12 28.48 29.52
N LEU A 100 -29.10 27.88 30.20
CA LEU A 100 -29.52 26.50 29.96
C LEU A 100 -29.97 26.28 28.51
N LYS A 101 -30.76 27.21 27.95
CA LYS A 101 -31.18 27.16 26.55
C LYS A 101 -29.99 27.24 25.59
N SER A 102 -29.06 28.15 25.82
CA SER A 102 -27.86 28.31 24.98
C SER A 102 -26.94 27.09 25.07
N PHE A 103 -26.76 26.52 26.26
CA PHE A 103 -25.98 25.31 26.48
C PHE A 103 -26.61 24.12 25.76
N GLN A 104 -27.93 23.95 25.89
CA GLN A 104 -28.63 22.86 25.22
C GLN A 104 -28.57 22.97 23.70
N GLN A 105 -28.63 24.19 23.16
CA GLN A 105 -28.41 24.42 21.73
C GLN A 105 -26.99 24.05 21.30
N ALA A 106 -25.96 24.46 22.05
CA ALA A 106 -24.57 24.12 21.76
C ALA A 106 -24.33 22.60 21.79
N VAL A 107 -24.86 21.90 22.81
CA VAL A 107 -24.76 20.44 22.92
C VAL A 107 -25.44 19.73 21.75
N ASN A 108 -26.62 20.21 21.34
CA ASN A 108 -27.34 19.62 20.20
C ASN A 108 -26.60 19.83 18.88
N GLU A 109 -25.98 21.00 18.69
CA GLU A 109 -25.18 21.30 17.50
C GLU A 109 -23.92 20.44 17.44
N GLU A 110 -23.15 20.36 18.53
CA GLU A 110 -21.96 19.48 18.59
C GLU A 110 -22.34 18.01 18.36
N LYS A 111 -23.44 17.54 18.96
CA LYS A 111 -23.94 16.18 18.73
C LYS A 111 -24.23 15.94 17.24
N ARG A 112 -24.83 16.90 16.55
CA ARG A 112 -25.11 16.82 15.11
C ARG A 112 -23.82 16.77 14.29
N GLU A 113 -22.86 17.64 14.58
CA GLU A 113 -21.57 17.64 13.89
C GLU A 113 -20.81 16.33 14.07
N ILE A 114 -20.80 15.78 15.30
CA ILE A 114 -20.13 14.50 15.60
C ILE A 114 -20.79 13.38 14.81
N LEU A 115 -22.12 13.30 14.80
CA LEU A 115 -22.85 12.27 14.04
C LEU A 115 -22.57 12.38 12.54
N GLN A 116 -22.54 13.59 11.99
CA GLN A 116 -22.24 13.81 10.58
C GLN A 116 -20.82 13.37 10.22
N LYS A 117 -19.81 13.79 11.00
CA LYS A 117 -18.41 13.40 10.78
C LYS A 117 -18.22 11.90 10.94
N PHE A 118 -18.93 11.27 11.87
CA PHE A 118 -18.90 9.82 12.04
C PHE A 118 -19.49 9.09 10.83
N SER A 119 -20.65 9.52 10.32
CA SER A 119 -21.26 8.97 9.10
C SER A 119 -20.33 9.07 7.90
N GLN A 120 -19.73 10.25 7.69
CA GLN A 120 -18.79 10.48 6.59
C GLN A 120 -17.54 9.60 6.70
N SER A 121 -17.00 9.45 7.91
CA SER A 121 -15.87 8.56 8.18
C SER A 121 -16.24 7.10 7.88
N GLN A 122 -17.42 6.65 8.31
CA GLN A 122 -17.92 5.30 8.06
C GLN A 122 -18.07 5.02 6.56
N GLU A 123 -18.67 5.94 5.80
CA GLU A 123 -18.80 5.84 4.34
C GLU A 123 -17.44 5.75 3.65
N THR A 124 -16.47 6.56 4.09
CA THR A 124 -15.10 6.55 3.56
C THR A 124 -14.43 5.21 3.83
N ILE A 125 -14.58 4.65 5.03
CA ILE A 125 -14.02 3.33 5.40
C ILE A 125 -14.64 2.24 4.53
N THR A 126 -15.95 2.23 4.36
CA THR A 126 -16.64 1.24 3.53
C THR A 126 -16.21 1.34 2.07
N SER A 127 -16.15 2.55 1.50
CA SER A 127 -15.70 2.76 0.13
C SER A 127 -14.26 2.29 -0.09
N ASN A 128 -13.35 2.62 0.83
CA ASN A 128 -11.95 2.16 0.76
C ASN A 128 -11.83 0.63 0.87
N LEU A 129 -12.66 0.00 1.70
CA LEU A 129 -12.69 -1.46 1.83
C LEU A 129 -13.13 -2.14 0.52
N ASP A 130 -14.15 -1.60 -0.15
CA ASP A 130 -14.62 -2.11 -1.43
C ASP A 130 -13.60 -1.91 -2.55
N ALA A 131 -12.92 -0.76 -2.57
CA ALA A 131 -11.81 -0.49 -3.49
C ALA A 131 -10.66 -1.49 -3.29
N MET A 132 -10.19 -1.67 -2.05
CA MET A 132 -9.14 -2.66 -1.74
C MET A 132 -9.56 -4.09 -2.11
N LYS A 133 -10.81 -4.45 -1.89
CA LYS A 133 -11.33 -5.78 -2.28
C LYS A 133 -11.31 -5.96 -3.80
N THR A 134 -11.62 -4.91 -4.55
CA THR A 134 -11.58 -4.91 -6.01
C THR A 134 -10.14 -5.06 -6.52
N GLU A 135 -9.21 -4.29 -5.96
CA GLU A 135 -7.78 -4.38 -6.29
C GLU A 135 -7.20 -5.76 -5.97
N MET A 136 -7.52 -6.32 -4.80
CA MET A 136 -7.11 -7.69 -4.41
C MET A 136 -7.62 -8.74 -5.40
N ASN A 137 -8.86 -8.62 -5.85
CA ASN A 137 -9.43 -9.54 -6.84
C ASN A 137 -8.72 -9.40 -8.20
N GLN A 138 -8.39 -8.18 -8.62
CA GLN A 138 -7.65 -7.92 -9.84
C GLN A 138 -6.23 -8.49 -9.78
N LEU A 139 -5.51 -8.28 -8.68
CA LEU A 139 -4.18 -8.86 -8.46
C LEU A 139 -4.21 -10.38 -8.46
N ARG A 140 -5.24 -10.99 -7.84
CA ARG A 140 -5.43 -12.44 -7.87
C ARG A 140 -5.62 -12.97 -9.30
N ALA A 141 -6.38 -12.26 -10.13
CA ALA A 141 -6.57 -12.62 -11.53
C ALA A 141 -5.26 -12.52 -12.33
N GLN A 142 -4.51 -11.41 -12.17
CA GLN A 142 -3.20 -11.21 -12.82
C GLN A 142 -2.20 -12.30 -12.41
N LEU A 143 -2.17 -12.67 -11.12
CA LEU A 143 -1.31 -13.76 -10.64
C LEU A 143 -1.67 -15.10 -11.29
N SER A 144 -2.97 -15.39 -11.42
CA SER A 144 -3.44 -16.61 -12.08
C SER A 144 -3.02 -16.66 -13.55
N GLU A 145 -3.12 -15.53 -14.26
CA GLU A 145 -2.70 -15.42 -15.66
C GLU A 145 -1.19 -15.61 -15.81
N LEU A 146 -0.38 -14.96 -14.95
CA LEU A 146 1.06 -15.11 -14.94
C LEU A 146 1.47 -16.57 -14.68
N MET A 147 0.83 -17.23 -13.71
CA MET A 147 1.10 -18.63 -13.39
C MET A 147 0.74 -19.57 -14.55
N SER A 148 -0.34 -19.28 -15.29
CA SER A 148 -0.72 -20.05 -16.49
C SER A 148 0.30 -19.87 -17.63
N ASN A 149 0.71 -18.62 -17.89
CA ASN A 149 1.61 -18.27 -18.98
C ASN A 149 3.06 -18.76 -18.73
N VAL A 150 3.54 -18.65 -17.49
CA VAL A 150 4.91 -19.04 -17.13
C VAL A 150 5.01 -20.53 -16.79
N GLY A 151 4.04 -21.09 -16.07
CA GLY A 151 4.19 -22.39 -15.43
C GLY A 151 3.93 -23.59 -16.35
N GLY A 152 3.01 -23.48 -17.31
CA GLY A 152 2.56 -24.61 -18.11
C GLY A 152 2.89 -24.49 -19.59
N HIS A 153 2.31 -23.48 -20.24
CA HIS A 153 2.28 -23.43 -21.70
C HIS A 153 3.65 -23.22 -22.32
N ARG A 154 4.39 -22.17 -21.91
CA ARG A 154 5.69 -21.84 -22.51
C ARG A 154 6.75 -22.92 -22.25
N VAL A 155 6.75 -23.51 -21.07
CA VAL A 155 7.69 -24.60 -20.72
C VAL A 155 7.40 -25.85 -21.53
N ASN A 156 6.13 -26.23 -21.66
CA ASN A 156 5.74 -27.40 -22.46
C ASN A 156 6.01 -27.18 -23.96
N GLU A 157 5.68 -26.00 -24.49
CA GLU A 157 5.96 -25.64 -25.88
C GLU A 157 7.46 -25.69 -26.18
N PHE A 158 8.29 -25.08 -25.33
CA PHE A 158 9.75 -25.13 -25.48
C PHE A 158 10.28 -26.57 -25.40
N LYS A 159 9.75 -27.38 -24.49
CA LYS A 159 10.13 -28.80 -24.34
C LYS A 159 9.79 -29.61 -25.60
N ASP A 160 8.65 -29.32 -26.22
CA ASP A 160 8.21 -30.01 -27.44
C ASP A 160 9.02 -29.55 -28.66
N GLN A 161 9.32 -28.25 -28.77
CA GLN A 161 10.21 -27.72 -29.81
C GLN A 161 11.60 -28.38 -29.75
N ILE A 162 12.20 -28.46 -28.56
CA ILE A 162 13.48 -29.15 -28.37
C ILE A 162 13.37 -30.62 -28.75
N ARG A 163 12.34 -31.34 -28.26
CA ARG A 163 12.18 -32.77 -28.53
C ARG A 163 12.06 -33.05 -30.03
N ASN A 164 11.26 -32.26 -30.74
CA ASN A 164 11.04 -32.43 -32.17
C ASN A 164 12.30 -32.08 -32.97
N GLY A 165 12.98 -30.98 -32.63
CA GLY A 165 14.25 -30.60 -33.26
C GLY A 165 15.33 -31.67 -33.10
N LEU A 166 15.49 -32.25 -31.90
CA LEU A 166 16.43 -33.35 -31.67
C LEU A 166 16.05 -34.61 -32.47
N LYS A 167 14.75 -34.90 -32.59
CA LYS A 167 14.28 -36.07 -33.35
C LYS A 167 14.60 -35.93 -34.84
N GLU A 168 14.37 -34.75 -35.42
CA GLU A 168 14.68 -34.46 -36.82
C GLU A 168 16.19 -34.53 -37.09
N GLN A 169 17.01 -33.93 -36.22
CA GLN A 169 18.47 -34.02 -36.33
C GLN A 169 18.96 -35.47 -36.26
N ASN A 170 18.42 -36.27 -35.34
CA ASN A 170 18.77 -37.68 -35.24
C ASN A 170 18.40 -38.44 -36.53
N GLN A 171 17.24 -38.18 -37.12
CA GLN A 171 16.85 -38.80 -38.39
C GLN A 171 17.81 -38.42 -39.54
N GLN A 172 18.22 -37.15 -39.60
CA GLN A 172 19.19 -36.68 -40.60
C GLN A 172 20.55 -37.36 -40.42
N ILE A 173 21.04 -37.47 -39.18
CA ILE A 173 22.31 -38.16 -38.87
C ILE A 173 22.25 -39.63 -39.31
N GLN A 174 21.14 -40.32 -39.03
CA GLN A 174 20.96 -41.72 -39.46
C GLN A 174 20.95 -41.88 -40.98
N HIS A 175 20.29 -40.94 -41.68
CA HIS A 175 20.29 -40.94 -43.14
C HIS A 175 21.70 -40.70 -43.72
N GLN A 176 22.44 -39.74 -43.17
CA GLN A 176 23.82 -39.47 -43.56
C GLN A 176 24.74 -40.67 -43.31
N ALA A 177 24.59 -41.36 -42.17
CA ALA A 177 25.36 -42.56 -41.87
C ALA A 177 25.12 -43.66 -42.91
N THR A 178 23.89 -43.83 -43.37
CA THR A 178 23.54 -44.80 -44.42
C THR A 178 24.20 -44.44 -45.76
N ILE A 179 24.16 -43.16 -46.15
CA ILE A 179 24.82 -42.68 -47.36
C ILE A 179 26.33 -42.93 -47.29
N ILE A 180 26.97 -42.59 -46.17
CA ILE A 180 28.40 -42.82 -45.96
C ILE A 180 28.73 -44.30 -46.11
N GLN A 181 27.91 -45.18 -45.55
CA GLN A 181 28.11 -46.62 -45.66
C GLN A 181 27.99 -47.11 -47.11
N ASP A 182 27.00 -46.62 -47.87
CA ASP A 182 26.85 -46.95 -49.29
C ASP A 182 28.06 -46.47 -50.11
N VAL A 183 28.49 -45.22 -49.91
CA VAL A 183 29.67 -44.66 -50.58
C VAL A 183 30.91 -45.49 -50.27
N ASN A 184 31.11 -45.87 -49.00
CA ASN A 184 32.25 -46.70 -48.61
C ASN A 184 32.20 -48.09 -49.26
N ASN A 185 31.03 -48.73 -49.29
CA ASN A 185 30.86 -50.01 -49.96
C ASN A 185 31.18 -49.91 -51.46
N ARG A 186 30.73 -48.85 -52.13
CA ARG A 186 31.02 -48.62 -53.56
C ARG A 186 32.50 -48.36 -53.81
N LEU A 187 33.13 -47.51 -53.01
CA LEU A 187 34.56 -47.24 -53.11
C LEU A 187 35.39 -48.50 -52.89
N SER A 188 34.93 -49.40 -52.00
CA SER A 188 35.65 -50.63 -51.71
C SER A 188 35.72 -51.62 -52.88
N GLN A 189 34.85 -51.45 -53.88
CA GLN A 189 34.80 -52.27 -55.08
C GLN A 189 35.59 -51.66 -56.25
N CYS A 190 35.95 -50.37 -56.16
CA CYS A 190 36.66 -49.68 -57.23
C CYS A 190 38.12 -50.17 -57.34
N VAL A 191 38.55 -50.41 -58.58
CA VAL A 191 39.96 -50.62 -58.89
C VAL A 191 40.66 -49.27 -58.91
N THR A 192 41.66 -49.09 -58.06
CA THR A 192 42.45 -47.85 -57.99
C THR A 192 43.73 -47.91 -58.82
N ASP A 193 44.25 -49.10 -59.10
CA ASP A 193 45.47 -49.30 -59.89
C ASP A 193 45.54 -50.70 -60.51
N ILE A 194 46.40 -50.89 -61.51
CA ILE A 194 46.60 -52.13 -62.27
C ILE A 194 48.09 -52.40 -62.41
N LYS A 195 48.53 -53.63 -62.11
CA LYS A 195 49.89 -54.11 -62.41
C LYS A 195 49.89 -55.53 -62.95
N VAL A 196 51.06 -55.99 -63.37
CA VAL A 196 51.29 -57.39 -63.74
C VAL A 196 52.17 -58.08 -62.71
N SER A 197 51.96 -59.39 -62.50
CA SER A 197 52.75 -60.21 -61.58
C SER A 197 54.20 -60.41 -62.05
N ALA A 198 54.97 -61.19 -61.29
CA ALA A 198 56.27 -61.67 -61.74
C ALA A 198 56.14 -62.48 -63.04
N SER A 199 57.18 -62.44 -63.87
CA SER A 199 57.19 -63.19 -65.13
C SER A 199 57.24 -64.69 -64.88
N GLU A 200 56.29 -65.42 -65.43
CA GLU A 200 56.37 -66.87 -65.60
C GLU A 200 56.87 -67.17 -67.01
N SER A 201 57.69 -68.20 -67.17
CA SER A 201 58.25 -68.61 -68.46
C SER A 201 58.09 -70.10 -68.65
N VAL A 202 57.79 -70.51 -69.88
CA VAL A 202 57.76 -71.92 -70.29
C VAL A 202 58.56 -72.10 -71.56
N VAL A 203 59.34 -73.18 -71.62
CA VAL A 203 60.06 -73.60 -72.82
C VAL A 203 59.09 -74.40 -73.70
N ILE A 204 58.88 -73.93 -74.93
CA ILE A 204 57.89 -74.48 -75.87
C ILE A 204 58.47 -75.56 -76.77
N TRP A 205 59.79 -75.71 -76.86
CA TRP A 205 60.51 -76.61 -77.78
C TRP A 205 59.80 -77.96 -78.04
N LYS A 206 59.00 -78.03 -79.11
CA LYS A 206 58.14 -79.18 -79.51
C LYS A 206 57.15 -79.69 -78.45
N GLY A 207 56.86 -78.90 -77.41
CA GLY A 207 55.86 -79.17 -76.35
C GLY A 207 54.72 -78.14 -76.34
N PRO A 208 53.70 -78.34 -75.49
CA PRO A 208 52.59 -77.39 -75.36
C PRO A 208 53.06 -76.11 -74.66
N GLY A 209 52.71 -74.95 -75.23
CA GLY A 209 52.84 -73.66 -74.56
C GLY A 209 51.74 -73.41 -73.53
N TYR A 210 51.49 -72.15 -73.22
CA TYR A 210 50.36 -71.79 -72.37
C TYR A 210 49.02 -72.01 -73.09
N GLY A 211 48.06 -72.58 -72.37
CA GLY A 211 46.66 -72.56 -72.79
C GLY A 211 46.06 -71.16 -72.66
N ASP A 212 44.88 -70.96 -73.24
CA ASP A 212 44.09 -69.76 -72.99
C ASP A 212 43.61 -69.75 -71.53
N GLU A 213 44.29 -68.95 -70.71
CA GLU A 213 43.99 -68.72 -69.30
C GLU A 213 43.54 -67.26 -69.07
N ALA A 214 42.90 -66.65 -70.07
CA ALA A 214 42.32 -65.31 -69.93
C ALA A 214 41.31 -65.23 -68.77
N ASN A 215 40.59 -66.33 -68.50
CA ASN A 215 39.68 -66.46 -67.35
C ASN A 215 40.37 -66.43 -65.98
N ARG A 216 41.70 -66.58 -65.93
CA ARG A 216 42.53 -66.43 -64.72
C ARG A 216 43.34 -65.13 -64.73
N GLY A 217 43.11 -64.29 -65.73
CA GLY A 217 43.78 -63.00 -65.91
C GLY A 217 45.23 -63.10 -66.36
N TYR A 218 45.65 -64.22 -66.97
CA TYR A 218 46.99 -64.32 -67.54
C TYR A 218 47.06 -63.70 -68.93
N VAL A 219 48.11 -62.92 -69.16
CA VAL A 219 48.44 -62.32 -70.46
C VAL A 219 49.85 -62.70 -70.87
N LEU A 220 50.06 -62.98 -72.16
CA LEU A 220 51.40 -63.15 -72.71
C LEU A 220 52.12 -61.80 -72.73
N THR A 221 53.33 -61.77 -72.18
CA THR A 221 54.14 -60.55 -72.07
C THR A 221 55.46 -60.65 -72.81
N GLY A 222 55.79 -61.81 -73.36
CA GLY A 222 56.95 -61.98 -74.22
C GLY A 222 56.95 -63.32 -74.93
N VAL A 223 57.55 -63.32 -76.12
CA VAL A 223 57.82 -64.53 -76.90
C VAL A 223 59.28 -64.43 -77.32
N VAL A 224 60.05 -65.48 -77.04
CA VAL A 224 61.50 -65.47 -77.26
C VAL A 224 61.87 -66.60 -78.20
N ASN A 225 62.70 -66.25 -79.17
CA ASN A 225 63.41 -67.17 -80.04
C ASN A 225 64.89 -66.80 -79.96
N PHE A 226 65.69 -67.62 -79.28
CA PHE A 226 67.10 -67.37 -79.03
C PHE A 226 67.97 -67.73 -80.23
N ASN A 227 67.58 -68.74 -81.01
CA ASN A 227 68.34 -69.22 -82.16
C ASN A 227 67.94 -68.53 -83.49
N ARG A 228 66.90 -67.69 -83.46
CA ARG A 228 66.31 -66.94 -84.58
C ARG A 228 65.84 -67.81 -85.75
N ASP A 229 65.44 -69.04 -85.47
CA ASP A 229 64.81 -69.90 -86.47
C ASP A 229 63.32 -69.53 -86.70
N LYS A 230 62.54 -70.43 -87.32
CA LYS A 230 61.11 -70.18 -87.59
C LYS A 230 60.17 -70.57 -86.44
N TYR A 231 60.69 -71.02 -85.31
CA TYR A 231 59.93 -71.56 -84.19
C TYR A 231 60.15 -70.72 -82.91
N VAL A 232 59.20 -70.79 -81.99
CA VAL A 232 59.31 -70.12 -80.68
C VAL A 232 60.02 -71.05 -79.70
N ASP A 233 61.01 -70.53 -78.96
CA ASP A 233 61.73 -71.30 -77.95
C ASP A 233 61.06 -71.20 -76.58
N SER A 234 60.63 -70.00 -76.18
CA SER A 234 59.91 -69.80 -74.93
C SER A 234 58.85 -68.70 -75.02
N ALA A 235 57.86 -68.80 -74.14
CA ALA A 235 56.86 -67.76 -73.94
C ALA A 235 56.84 -67.34 -72.47
N ASN A 236 56.60 -66.05 -72.25
CA ASN A 236 56.46 -65.45 -70.94
C ASN A 236 55.02 -64.97 -70.74
N ARG A 237 54.45 -65.23 -69.57
CA ARG A 237 53.15 -64.70 -69.17
C ARG A 237 53.20 -64.04 -67.80
N ARG A 238 52.23 -63.17 -67.53
CA ARG A 238 52.03 -62.54 -66.22
C ARG A 238 50.54 -62.47 -65.92
N GLN A 239 50.19 -62.53 -64.65
CA GLN A 239 48.83 -62.35 -64.19
C GLN A 239 48.54 -60.85 -63.99
N VAL A 240 47.40 -60.37 -64.46
CA VAL A 240 46.91 -59.02 -64.20
C VAL A 240 46.37 -58.95 -62.77
N LEU A 241 46.88 -57.99 -62.01
CA LEU A 241 46.50 -57.72 -60.63
C LEU A 241 45.87 -56.33 -60.53
N PHE A 242 44.82 -56.21 -59.73
CA PHE A 242 44.14 -54.96 -59.43
C PHE A 242 44.38 -54.54 -57.99
N LEU A 243 44.56 -53.24 -57.77
CA LEU A 243 44.55 -52.67 -56.44
C LEU A 243 43.10 -52.35 -56.07
N LYS A 244 42.57 -53.05 -55.07
CA LYS A 244 41.26 -52.81 -54.45
C LYS A 244 41.46 -52.79 -52.95
N ASN A 245 40.87 -51.83 -52.24
CA ASN A 245 41.05 -51.69 -50.77
C ASN A 245 42.52 -51.73 -50.31
N ASN A 246 43.42 -51.10 -51.09
CA ASN A 246 44.86 -51.09 -50.83
C ASN A 246 45.51 -52.51 -50.82
N ALA A 247 44.86 -53.51 -51.42
CA ALA A 247 45.35 -54.86 -51.58
C ALA A 247 45.38 -55.26 -53.06
N TRP A 248 46.42 -55.99 -53.46
CA TRP A 248 46.56 -56.51 -54.83
C TRP A 248 45.86 -57.86 -54.95
N THR A 249 44.85 -57.95 -55.81
CA THR A 249 44.09 -59.19 -56.07
C THR A 249 44.15 -59.54 -57.56
N PRO A 250 44.15 -60.83 -57.95
CA PRO A 250 43.98 -61.23 -59.34
C PRO A 250 42.69 -60.67 -59.97
N LEU A 251 42.70 -60.49 -61.30
CA LEU A 251 41.53 -60.09 -62.08
C LEU A 251 40.35 -61.07 -61.90
N HIS A 252 40.63 -62.36 -61.72
CA HIS A 252 39.65 -63.40 -61.46
C HIS A 252 40.16 -64.34 -60.35
N GLU A 253 39.32 -64.58 -59.33
CA GLU A 253 39.42 -65.72 -58.41
C GLU A 253 38.52 -66.86 -58.89
#